data_AF-A0A7Y7CEN2-F1
#
_entry.id   AF-A0A7Y7CEN2-F1
#
_cell.length_a   1.000
_cell.length_b   1.000
_cell.length_c   1.000
_cell.angle_alpha   90.00
_cell.angle_beta   90.00
_cell.angle_gamma   90.00
#
_symmetry.space_group_name_H-M   'P 1'
#
loop_
_entity.id
_entity.type
_entity.pdbx_description
1 polymer ?
#
loop_
_entity_poly.entity_id
_entity_poly.type
_entity_poly.pdbx_seq_one_letter_code
_entity_poly.pdbx_strand_id
1 'polypeptide(L)' 'MKSPFPGINLQCTFCEKYQREVRHLIASENAYICDECVGLCNDIIKKQKKKTASK' A
#
# COMPACT_ATOMS: atom_id res chain seq x y z
N MET A 1 -6.96 26.13 21.29
CA MET A 1 -7.70 25.30 20.32
C MET A 1 -7.26 25.66 18.91
N LYS A 2 -6.22 25.01 18.37
CA LYS A 2 -5.91 25.04 16.93
C LYS A 2 -5.47 23.64 16.55
N SER A 3 -6.41 22.85 16.07
CA SER A 3 -6.12 21.62 15.33
C SER A 3 -5.44 22.04 14.03
N PRO A 4 -4.15 21.72 13.78
CA PRO A 4 -3.44 22.26 12.62
C PRO A 4 -3.35 21.28 11.45
N PHE A 5 -4.14 20.20 11.45
CA PHE A 5 -4.07 19.23 10.36
C PHE A 5 -5.10 19.59 9.27
N PRO A 6 -4.69 20.24 8.16
CA PRO A 6 -5.48 20.18 6.94
C PRO A 6 -5.64 18.69 6.61
N GLY A 7 -6.79 18.29 6.06
CA GLY A 7 -7.02 16.89 5.70
C GLY A 7 -5.98 16.40 4.70
N ILE A 8 -4.87 15.84 5.19
CA ILE A 8 -3.85 15.20 4.38
C ILE A 8 -4.49 13.91 3.91
N ASN A 9 -5.08 13.98 2.73
CA ASN A 9 -5.63 12.85 2.01
C ASN A 9 -4.47 11.94 1.57
N LEU A 10 -3.95 11.13 2.49
CA LEU A 10 -2.92 10.15 2.18
C LEU A 10 -3.49 9.14 1.19
N GLN A 11 -2.82 8.99 0.05
CA GLN A 11 -3.18 8.09 -1.01
C GLN A 11 -2.13 7.01 -1.17
N CYS A 12 -2.57 5.79 -1.44
CA CYS A 12 -1.68 4.71 -1.81
C CYS A 12 -0.98 5.06 -3.13
N THR A 13 0.35 4.98 -3.17
CA THR A 13 1.13 5.27 -4.38
C THR A 13 0.91 4.24 -5.49
N PHE A 14 0.34 3.08 -5.17
CA PHE A 14 0.14 1.97 -6.11
C PHE A 14 -1.25 1.93 -6.75
N CYS A 15 -2.29 2.28 -6.00
CA CYS A 15 -3.68 2.19 -6.46
C CYS A 15 -4.44 3.50 -6.36
N GLU A 16 -3.78 4.57 -5.88
CA GLU A 16 -4.31 5.93 -5.75
C GLU A 16 -5.54 6.06 -4.83
N LYS A 17 -5.93 4.99 -4.14
CA LYS A 17 -6.99 4.99 -3.15
C LYS A 17 -6.61 5.80 -1.93
N TYR A 18 -7.59 6.52 -1.39
CA TYR A 18 -7.43 7.30 -0.16
C TYR A 18 -7.42 6.41 1.08
N GLN A 19 -6.82 6.89 2.18
CA GLN A 19 -6.87 6.22 3.49
C GLN A 19 -8.30 5.85 3.93
N ARG A 20 -9.30 6.65 3.55
CA ARG A 20 -10.73 6.38 3.84
C ARG A 20 -11.34 5.24 3.04
N GLU A 21 -10.75 4.89 1.90
CA GLU A 21 -11.24 3.86 0.98
C GLU A 21 -10.59 2.49 1.22
N VAL A 22 -9.53 2.46 2.03
CA VAL A 22 -8.78 1.24 2.34
C VAL A 22 -8.86 0.94 3.83
N ARG A 23 -8.82 -0.34 4.18
CA ARG A 23 -8.91 -0.76 5.57
C ARG A 23 -7.65 -0.42 6.37
N HIS A 24 -6.48 -0.55 5.73
CA HIS A 24 -5.20 -0.13 6.28
C HIS A 24 -4.39 0.56 5.18
N LEU A 25 -3.84 1.72 5.52
CA LEU A 25 -2.85 2.44 4.73
C LEU A 25 -1.58 2.59 5.57
N ILE A 26 -0.49 2.03 5.07
CA ILE A 26 0.82 2.09 5.69
C ILE A 26 1.56 3.29 5.09
N ALA A 27 1.84 4.27 5.93
CA ALA A 27 2.63 5.45 5.58
C ALA A 27 4.07 5.27 6.05
N SER A 28 4.99 5.30 5.10
CA SER A 28 6.44 5.37 5.33
C SER A 28 6.95 6.75 4.91
N GLU A 29 8.19 7.07 5.27
CA GLU A 29 8.80 8.39 5.06
C GLU A 29 8.72 8.87 3.59
N ASN A 30 8.78 7.95 2.63
CA ASN A 30 8.73 8.23 1.19
C ASN A 30 7.75 7.36 0.39
N ALA A 31 6.90 6.55 1.06
CA ALA A 31 6.05 5.60 0.36
C ALA A 31 4.75 5.31 1.10
N TYR A 32 3.66 5.17 0.36
CA TYR A 32 2.34 4.84 0.90
C TYR A 32 1.80 3.59 0.22
N ILE A 33 1.47 2.57 1.01
CA ILE A 33 0.94 1.32 0.48
C ILE A 33 -0.27 0.84 1.29
N CYS A 34 -1.33 0.41 0.63
CA CYS A 34 -2.50 -0.15 1.29
C CYS A 34 -2.43 -1.68 1.40
N ASP A 35 -3.24 -2.25 2.29
CA ASP A 35 -3.36 -3.70 2.53
C ASP A 35 -3.64 -4.50 1.24
N GLU A 36 -4.53 -4.00 0.37
CA GLU A 36 -4.85 -4.64 -0.91
C GLU A 36 -3.60 -4.75 -1.81
N CYS A 37 -2.83 -3.66 -1.93
CA CYS A 37 -1.60 -3.64 -2.72
C CYS A 37 -0.53 -4.56 -2.12
N VAL A 38 -0.38 -4.60 -0.80
CA VAL A 38 0.52 -5.55 -0.12
C VAL A 38 0.14 -6.99 -0.46
N GLY A 39 -1.16 -7.31 -0.42
CA GLY A 39 -1.68 -8.63 -0.80
C GLY A 39 -1.33 -9.01 -2.23
N LEU A 40 -1.60 -8.12 -3.19
CA LEU A 40 -1.30 -8.32 -4.61
C LEU A 40 0.20 -8.50 -4.86
N CYS A 41 1.04 -7.63 -4.28
CA CYS A 41 2.49 -7.76 -4.37
C CYS A 41 2.97 -9.10 -3.81
N ASN A 42 2.47 -9.51 -2.66
CA ASN A 42 2.81 -10.81 -2.06
C ASN A 42 2.40 -11.98 -2.96
N ASP A 43 1.25 -11.91 -3.63
CA ASP A 43 0.78 -12.94 -4.55
C ASP A 43 1.70 -13.08 -5.78
N ILE A 44 2.10 -11.95 -6.36
CA ILE A 44 3.04 -11.89 -7.49
C ILE A 44 4.39 -12.48 -7.07
N ILE A 45 4.94 -12.07 -5.92
CA ILE A 45 6.21 -12.56 -5.40
C ILE A 45 6.15 -14.07 -5.14
N LYS A 46 5.06 -14.57 -4.53
CA LYS A 46 4.87 -16.01 -4.30
C LYS A 46 4.80 -16.80 -5.60
N LYS A 47 4.12 -16.27 -6.63
CA LYS A 47 4.05 -16.90 -7.96
C LYS A 47 5.41 -16.94 -8.65
N GLN A 48 6.21 -15.88 -8.53
CA GLN A 48 7.56 -15.81 -9.10
C GLN A 48 8.52 -16.79 -8.42
N LYS A 49 8.54 -16.87 -7.08
CA LYS A 49 9.38 -17.83 -6.34
C LYS A 49 9.16 -19.28 -6.76
N LYS A 50 7.91 -19.65 -7.12
CA LYS A 50 7.60 -21.00 -7.63
C LYS A 50 8.11 -21.24 -9.05
N LYS A 51 8.21 -20.20 -9.89
CA LYS A 51 8.72 -20.30 -11.26
C LYS A 51 10.25 -20.33 -11.32
N THR A 52 10.94 -19.67 -10.40
CA THR A 52 12.40 -19.62 -10.38
C THR A 52 13.07 -20.82 -9.70
N ALA A 53 12.33 -21.63 -8.93
CA ALA A 53 12.83 -22.88 -8.34
C ALA A 53 12.88 -24.07 -9.32
N SER A 54 12.52 -23.85 -10.59
CA SER A 54 12.45 -24.91 -11.61
C SER A 54 13.37 -24.65 -12.81
N LYS A 55 14.47 -23.91 -12.62
CA LYS A 55 15.53 -23.80 -13.61
C LYS A 55 16.87 -24.23 -13.03
#